data_AF-A0A117MPN9-F1
#
_entry.id   AF-A0A117MPN9-F1
#
_cell.length_a   1.000
_cell.length_b   1.000
_cell.length_c   1.000
_cell.angle_alpha   90.00
_cell.angle_beta   90.00
_cell.angle_gamma   90.00
#
_symmetry.space_group_name_H-M   'P 1'
#
loop_
_entity.id
_entity.type
_entity.pdbx_description
1 polymer ?
#
loop_
_entity_poly.entity_id
_entity_poly.type
_entity_poly.pdbx_seq_one_letter_code
_entity_poly.pdbx_strand_id
1 'polypeptide(L)'
;MKILGLLLVASALVVPADAPMTNVDHLDFLTAAVAPPAQAGHTTYRLDREPSVGVVWVYADDLPGGGYRRVGGGAYDAATGTYGQGAYDADDISRAAVVYLRHWRQFGDRHSREQA
;
A
#
# COMPACT_ATOMS: atom_id res chain seq x y z
N MET A 1 7.58 52.54 4.29
CA MET A 1 7.76 51.09 4.09
C MET A 1 7.17 50.35 5.28
N LYS A 2 6.00 49.72 5.12
CA LYS A 2 5.45 48.77 6.11
C LYS A 2 5.26 47.44 5.38
N ILE A 3 6.00 46.44 5.85
CA ILE A 3 6.04 45.08 5.33
C ILE A 3 4.71 44.43 5.70
N LEU A 4 3.94 44.02 4.69
CA LEU A 4 2.71 43.25 4.88
C LEU A 4 3.10 41.79 5.13
N GLY A 5 3.01 41.33 6.38
CA GLY A 5 3.20 39.93 6.74
C GLY A 5 1.98 39.13 6.30
N LEU A 6 2.17 38.24 5.32
CA LEU A 6 1.16 37.27 4.91
C LEU A 6 1.11 36.16 5.97
N LEU A 7 0.07 36.12 6.80
CA LEU A 7 -0.21 34.97 7.65
C LEU A 7 -0.66 33.80 6.77
N LEU A 8 0.17 32.76 6.69
CA LEU A 8 -0.22 31.47 6.15
C LEU A 8 -1.08 30.76 7.20
N VAL A 9 -2.39 30.72 7.01
CA VAL A 9 -3.28 29.93 7.86
C VAL A 9 -3.24 28.49 7.36
N ALA A 10 -2.57 27.62 8.09
CA ALA A 10 -2.67 26.17 7.85
C ALA A 10 -4.09 25.72 8.25
N SER A 11 -4.90 25.33 7.26
CA SER A 11 -6.17 24.65 7.54
C SER A 11 -5.88 23.22 7.97
N ALA A 12 -6.12 22.91 9.24
CA ALA A 12 -6.19 21.54 9.70
C ALA A 12 -7.53 20.94 9.25
N LEU A 13 -7.48 19.76 8.62
CA LEU A 13 -8.68 18.98 8.33
C LEU A 13 -9.33 18.55 9.65
N VAL A 14 -10.58 18.93 9.87
CA VAL A 14 -11.41 18.39 10.95
C VAL A 14 -11.90 17.01 10.49
N VAL A 15 -11.30 15.96 11.04
CA VAL A 15 -11.77 14.60 10.84
C VAL A 15 -12.95 14.38 11.81
N PRO A 16 -14.16 14.04 11.33
CA PRO A 16 -15.28 13.76 12.22
C PRO A 16 -14.92 12.59 13.15
N ALA A 17 -15.33 12.67 14.42
CA ALA A 17 -14.99 11.68 15.45
C ALA A 17 -15.45 10.24 15.12
N ASP A 18 -16.40 10.09 14.18
CA ASP A 18 -16.93 8.82 13.68
C ASP A 18 -16.35 8.41 12.31
N ALA A 19 -15.36 9.13 11.76
CA ALA A 19 -14.71 8.69 10.53
C ALA A 19 -13.99 7.36 10.79
N PRO A 20 -14.13 6.35 9.90
CA PRO A 20 -13.38 5.11 10.04
C PRO A 20 -11.89 5.43 10.10
N MET A 21 -11.25 5.01 11.21
CA MET A 21 -9.81 5.19 11.39
C MET A 21 -8.98 4.29 10.45
N THR A 22 -9.65 3.34 9.77
CA THR A 22 -9.03 2.48 8.76
C THR A 22 -8.98 3.19 7.41
N ASN A 23 -7.78 3.52 6.96
CA ASN A 23 -7.53 4.09 5.63
C ASN A 23 -7.22 2.96 4.63
N VAL A 24 -8.28 2.37 4.05
CA VAL A 24 -8.13 1.33 3.03
C VAL A 24 -7.50 1.86 1.73
N ASP A 25 -7.73 3.13 1.40
CA ASP A 25 -7.14 3.76 0.20
C ASP A 25 -5.60 3.75 0.25
N HIS A 26 -5.01 3.92 1.45
CA HIS A 26 -3.57 3.83 1.62
C HIS A 26 -3.06 2.39 1.45
N LEU A 27 -3.80 1.39 1.92
CA LEU A 27 -3.44 -0.02 1.71
C LEU A 27 -3.55 -0.39 0.23
N ASP A 28 -4.56 0.09 -0.48
CA ASP A 28 -4.71 -0.08 -1.93
C ASP A 28 -3.53 0.58 -2.67
N PHE A 29 -3.12 1.77 -2.24
CA PHE A 29 -1.93 2.44 -2.76
C PHE A 29 -0.64 1.62 -2.56
N LEU A 30 -0.52 0.82 -1.51
CA LEU A 30 0.66 -0.03 -1.27
C LEU A 30 0.56 -1.39 -1.96
N THR A 31 -0.66 -1.84 -2.29
CA THR A 31 -0.91 -3.14 -2.90
C THR A 31 -0.39 -3.19 -4.34
N ALA A 32 0.19 -4.32 -4.74
CA ALA A 32 0.61 -4.59 -6.10
C ALA A 32 0.33 -6.05 -6.47
N ALA A 33 0.29 -6.33 -7.77
CA ALA A 33 0.27 -7.68 -8.30
C ALA A 33 1.62 -7.97 -8.96
N VAL A 34 2.24 -9.09 -8.63
CA VAL A 34 3.49 -9.55 -9.23
C VAL A 34 3.29 -10.91 -9.87
N ALA A 35 3.95 -11.17 -11.00
CA ALA A 35 4.02 -12.49 -11.61
C ALA A 35 5.35 -13.12 -11.23
N PRO A 36 5.40 -14.06 -10.27
CA PRO A 36 6.65 -14.69 -9.89
C PRO A 36 7.27 -15.42 -11.10
N PRO A 37 8.57 -15.25 -11.38
CA PRO A 37 9.22 -16.02 -12.43
C PRO A 37 9.23 -17.50 -12.06
N ALA A 38 9.32 -18.37 -13.08
CA ALA A 38 9.53 -19.79 -12.85
C ALA A 38 10.86 -20.01 -12.10
N GLN A 39 10.81 -20.72 -10.98
CA GLN A 39 11.98 -20.98 -10.15
C GLN A 39 12.04 -22.48 -9.80
N ALA A 40 13.17 -23.12 -10.11
CA ALA A 40 13.34 -24.56 -9.90
C ALA A 40 13.11 -24.93 -8.42
N GLY A 41 12.32 -25.99 -8.18
CA GLY A 41 11.96 -26.45 -6.84
C GLY A 41 10.95 -25.56 -6.10
N HIS A 42 10.44 -24.49 -6.72
CA HIS A 42 9.50 -23.55 -6.12
C HIS A 42 8.24 -23.44 -6.97
N THR A 43 7.09 -23.45 -6.29
CA THR A 43 5.79 -23.13 -6.88
C THR A 43 4.91 -22.52 -5.79
N THR A 44 3.77 -21.95 -6.18
CA THR A 44 2.77 -21.46 -5.23
C THR A 44 1.38 -21.97 -5.60
N TYR A 45 0.45 -21.82 -4.67
CA TYR A 45 -0.93 -22.25 -4.84
C TYR A 45 -1.58 -21.60 -6.06
N ARG A 46 -2.18 -22.43 -6.93
CA ARG A 46 -2.95 -22.01 -8.12
C ARG A 46 -2.21 -21.13 -9.13
N LEU A 47 -0.88 -21.13 -9.15
CA LEU A 47 -0.08 -20.31 -10.08
C LEU A 47 -0.42 -20.56 -11.57
N ASP A 48 -0.88 -21.76 -11.92
CA ASP A 48 -1.30 -22.15 -13.27
C ASP A 48 -2.66 -21.55 -13.71
N ARG A 49 -3.47 -21.09 -12.75
CA ARG A 49 -4.79 -20.48 -12.97
C ARG A 49 -4.80 -18.99 -12.63
N GLU A 50 -4.01 -18.60 -11.64
CA GLU A 50 -3.85 -17.25 -11.10
C GLU A 50 -2.35 -16.90 -11.18
N PRO A 51 -1.87 -16.43 -12.34
CA PRO A 51 -0.43 -16.25 -12.60
C PRO A 51 0.19 -15.06 -11.86
N SER A 52 -0.61 -14.31 -11.09
CA SER A 52 -0.20 -13.16 -10.32
C SER A 52 -0.52 -13.33 -8.84
N VAL A 53 0.40 -12.92 -7.98
CA VAL A 53 0.25 -12.92 -6.53
C VAL A 53 0.12 -11.48 -6.03
N GLY A 54 -0.81 -11.23 -5.12
CA GLY A 54 -0.95 -9.95 -4.43
C GLY A 54 0.15 -9.76 -3.39
N VAL A 55 0.75 -8.58 -3.38
CA VAL A 55 1.82 -8.18 -2.45
C VAL A 55 1.59 -6.76 -1.94
N VAL A 56 2.22 -6.40 -0.81
CA VAL A 56 2.12 -5.07 -0.20
C VAL A 56 3.51 -4.44 -0.12
N TRP A 57 3.65 -3.23 -0.64
CA TRP A 57 4.87 -2.45 -0.58
C TRP A 57 5.11 -1.92 0.84
N VAL A 58 6.32 -2.13 1.39
CA VAL A 58 6.57 -1.96 2.84
C VAL A 58 6.62 -0.49 3.29
N TYR A 59 7.21 0.40 2.49
CA TYR A 59 7.45 1.79 2.92
C TYR A 59 6.88 2.83 1.96
N ALA A 60 6.39 3.93 2.52
CA ALA A 60 6.03 5.12 1.78
C ALA A 60 6.41 6.38 2.56
N ASP A 61 6.95 7.36 1.86
CA ASP A 61 7.15 8.71 2.38
C ASP A 61 5.91 9.55 2.13
N ASP A 62 5.57 10.43 3.06
CA ASP A 62 4.63 11.51 2.81
C ASP A 62 5.24 12.52 1.82
N LEU A 63 4.40 13.08 0.95
CA LEU A 63 4.81 14.12 0.02
C LEU A 63 4.34 15.49 0.52
N PRO A 64 5.18 16.54 0.39
CA PRO A 64 4.74 17.90 0.63
C PRO A 64 3.55 18.25 -0.28
N GLY A 65 2.45 18.71 0.31
CA GLY A 65 1.21 18.99 -0.41
C GLY A 65 0.21 17.82 -0.48
N GLY A 66 0.55 16.67 0.11
CA GLY A 66 -0.32 15.51 0.24
C GLY A 66 0.05 14.36 -0.70
N GLY A 67 -0.46 13.18 -0.40
CA GLY A 67 -0.12 11.95 -1.10
C GLY A 67 1.13 11.27 -0.55
N TYR A 68 1.48 10.15 -1.18
CA TYR A 68 2.55 9.27 -0.72
C TYR A 68 3.41 8.81 -1.90
N ARG A 69 4.69 8.55 -1.64
CA ARG A 69 5.62 7.93 -2.58
C ARG A 69 6.14 6.64 -1.98
N ARG A 70 5.98 5.52 -2.70
CA ARG A 70 6.60 4.24 -2.32
C ARG A 70 8.13 4.40 -2.28
N VAL A 71 8.74 3.95 -1.19
CA VAL A 71 10.19 3.97 -0.97
C VAL A 71 10.67 2.63 -0.42
N GLY A 72 11.98 2.43 -0.30
CA GLY A 72 12.53 1.11 -0.01
C GLY A 72 12.71 0.28 -1.29
N GLY A 73 13.03 -1.01 -1.16
CA GLY A 73 13.42 -1.85 -2.29
C GLY A 73 14.84 -1.59 -2.83
N GLY A 74 15.55 -0.54 -2.39
CA GLY A 74 16.85 -0.21 -2.96
C GLY A 74 16.77 0.17 -4.45
N ALA A 75 17.89 0.08 -5.17
CA ALA A 75 17.93 0.42 -6.59
C ALA A 75 17.10 -0.58 -7.41
N TYR A 76 16.25 -0.06 -8.29
CA TYR A 76 15.53 -0.88 -9.27
C TYR A 76 16.44 -1.24 -10.43
N ASP A 77 16.52 -2.52 -10.75
CA ASP A 77 17.18 -3.04 -11.95
C ASP A 77 16.14 -3.40 -13.00
N ALA A 78 16.07 -2.60 -14.06
CA ALA A 78 15.13 -2.81 -15.16
C ALA A 78 15.46 -4.04 -16.03
N ALA A 79 16.70 -4.53 -16.02
CA ALA A 79 17.08 -5.72 -16.80
C ALA A 79 16.52 -7.00 -16.17
N THR A 80 16.46 -7.05 -14.84
CA THR A 80 15.95 -8.20 -14.08
C THR A 80 14.54 -7.99 -13.55
N GLY A 81 14.04 -6.76 -13.55
CA GLY A 81 12.76 -6.40 -12.95
C GLY A 81 12.78 -6.53 -11.42
N THR A 82 13.95 -6.37 -10.79
CA THR A 82 14.13 -6.59 -9.35
C THR A 82 14.58 -5.34 -8.63
N TYR A 83 14.44 -5.38 -7.32
CA TYR A 83 14.80 -4.32 -6.38
C TYR A 83 15.98 -4.83 -5.53
N GLY A 84 17.01 -4.01 -5.35
CA GLY A 84 18.23 -4.39 -4.62
C GLY A 84 18.04 -4.68 -3.13
N GLN A 85 16.86 -4.43 -2.56
CA GLN A 85 16.44 -4.78 -1.20
C GLN A 85 14.97 -5.21 -1.19
N GLY A 86 14.48 -5.68 -0.04
CA GLY A 86 13.08 -6.05 0.15
C GLY A 86 12.14 -4.88 -0.13
N ALA A 87 11.33 -5.02 -1.18
CA ALA A 87 10.26 -4.09 -1.54
C ALA A 87 8.89 -4.53 -0.98
N TYR A 88 8.73 -5.84 -0.76
CA TYR A 88 7.52 -6.51 -0.30
C TYR A 88 7.85 -7.44 0.88
N ASP A 89 6.95 -7.56 1.85
CA ASP A 89 7.09 -8.49 2.99
C ASP A 89 5.80 -9.29 3.21
N ALA A 90 5.95 -10.56 3.58
CA ALA A 90 4.84 -11.48 3.84
C ALA A 90 4.12 -11.15 5.16
N ASP A 91 4.82 -10.57 6.14
CA ASP A 91 4.19 -10.12 7.38
C ASP A 91 3.19 -8.98 7.12
N ASP A 92 3.55 -8.03 6.24
CA ASP A 92 2.71 -6.92 5.81
C ASP A 92 1.50 -7.37 5.02
N ILE A 93 1.66 -8.34 4.11
CA ILE A 93 0.54 -8.96 3.40
C ILE A 93 -0.45 -9.55 4.41
N SER A 94 0.06 -10.27 5.41
CA SER A 94 -0.77 -10.89 6.45
C SER A 94 -1.48 -9.84 7.31
N ARG A 95 -0.79 -8.75 7.68
CA ARG A 95 -1.39 -7.63 8.42
C ARG A 95 -2.49 -6.94 7.61
N ALA A 96 -2.24 -6.66 6.32
CA ALA A 96 -3.19 -6.00 5.43
C ALA A 96 -4.46 -6.85 5.24
N ALA A 97 -4.33 -8.16 5.03
CA ALA A 97 -5.47 -9.07 4.91
C ALA A 97 -6.39 -9.02 6.15
N VAL A 98 -5.81 -8.93 7.36
CA VAL A 98 -6.60 -8.78 8.60
C VAL A 98 -7.33 -7.43 8.66
N VAL A 99 -6.72 -6.34 8.18
CA VAL A 99 -7.37 -5.03 8.11
C VAL A 99 -8.55 -5.07 7.14
N TYR A 100 -8.36 -5.60 5.93
CA TYR A 100 -9.43 -5.78 4.95
C TYR A 100 -10.55 -6.69 5.47
N LEU A 101 -10.21 -7.81 6.11
CA LEU A 101 -11.19 -8.71 6.73
C LEU A 101 -12.05 -7.98 7.75
N ARG A 102 -11.43 -7.19 8.64
CA ARG A 102 -12.17 -6.41 9.65
C ARG A 102 -13.04 -5.33 9.01
N HIS A 103 -12.52 -4.61 8.01
CA HIS A 103 -13.27 -3.60 7.28
C HIS A 103 -14.49 -4.21 6.57
N TRP A 104 -14.32 -5.34 5.87
CA TRP A 104 -15.43 -6.09 5.29
C TRP A 104 -16.46 -6.52 6.34
N ARG A 105 -16.04 -7.06 7.48
CA ARG A 105 -16.96 -7.50 8.54
C ARG A 105 -17.76 -6.36 9.15
N GLN A 106 -17.20 -5.16 9.19
CA GLN A 106 -17.87 -3.98 9.75
C GLN A 106 -18.82 -3.31 8.76
N PHE A 107 -18.43 -3.18 7.49
CA PHE A 107 -19.15 -2.37 6.50
C PHE A 107 -19.82 -3.18 5.39
N GLY A 108 -19.56 -4.50 5.33
CA GLY A 108 -20.02 -5.35 4.22
C GLY A 108 -19.30 -5.06 2.90
N ASP A 109 -18.16 -4.36 2.94
CA ASP A 109 -17.45 -3.91 1.74
C ASP A 109 -16.91 -5.08 0.90
N ARG A 110 -17.27 -5.09 -0.38
CA ARG A 110 -16.94 -6.19 -1.30
C ARG A 110 -15.46 -6.20 -1.68
N HIS A 111 -14.88 -5.02 -1.92
CA HIS A 111 -13.46 -4.89 -2.28
C HIS A 111 -12.57 -5.45 -1.17
N SER A 112 -12.85 -5.05 0.07
CA SER A 112 -12.15 -5.55 1.25
C SER A 112 -12.33 -7.05 1.44
N ARG A 113 -13.47 -7.64 1.07
CA ARG A 113 -13.62 -9.10 1.09
C ARG A 113 -12.73 -9.80 0.06
N GLU A 114 -12.54 -9.18 -1.11
CA GLU A 114 -11.73 -9.74 -2.19
C GLU A 114 -10.22 -9.58 -1.92
N GLN A 115 -9.83 -8.58 -1.13
CA GLN A 115 -8.44 -8.37 -0.67
C GLN A 115 -8.05 -9.22 0.56
N ALA A 116 -9.02 -9.70 1.33
CA ALA A 116 -8.82 -10.46 2.57
C ALA A 116 -8.60 -11.97 2.32
#